data_AF-A0A954D5U4-F1
#
_entry.id   AF-A0A954D5U4-F1
#
_cell.length_a   1.000
_cell.length_b   1.000
_cell.length_c   1.000
_cell.angle_alpha   90.00
_cell.angle_beta   90.00
_cell.angle_gamma   90.00
#
_symmetry.space_group_name_H-M   'P 1'
#
loop_
_entity.id
_entity.type
_entity.pdbx_description
1 polymer ?
#
loop_
_entity_poly.entity_id
_entity_poly.type
_entity_poly.pdbx_seq_one_letter_code
_entity_poly.pdbx_strand_id
1 'polypeptide(L)'
;MLIACNECGHQYDAGDLPVGSKFLCHCGIYLRVPTVRAREAIIAHCSSCGGHLENDAKSCGFCGSEVAAVDRNLGPICPHCYSRMLKGASFCSSCGVAIRAETLHSGATELDCPRCRTPMMKRRVHHGSFAECFDCGGIWLGDEFFEGIVQERDREAVGAAIVAQSKHDLSGSLPEIDQVRYVPCPVCQQLMNRKNFAEISGVIIDWCKGHGYWFDAFELEQILAFVSSGGLDRSRTRQLDQARRRAEAAAKRAASSAPDMSGSVLIEGFEPRRDIGPSGAEILESVIEFIGGLFKRR
;
A
#
# COMPACT_ATOMS: atom_id res chain seq x y z
N MET A 1 -23.13 -26.98 35.35
CA MET A 1 -22.38 -26.37 34.23
C MET A 1 -22.80 -24.93 34.13
N LEU A 2 -21.87 -23.98 34.15
CA LEU A 2 -22.23 -22.55 34.06
C LEU A 2 -22.46 -22.13 32.61
N ILE A 3 -23.60 -21.49 32.35
CA ILE A 3 -23.95 -20.87 31.06
C ILE A 3 -24.14 -19.37 31.30
N ALA A 4 -23.39 -18.54 30.59
CA ALA A 4 -23.55 -17.10 30.60
C ALA A 4 -24.48 -16.64 29.48
N CYS A 5 -25.39 -15.71 29.78
CA CYS A 5 -26.18 -15.01 28.79
C CYS A 5 -25.27 -14.12 27.93
N ASN A 6 -25.35 -14.24 26.60
CA ASN A 6 -24.56 -13.43 25.67
C ASN A 6 -25.03 -11.97 25.58
N GLU A 7 -26.25 -11.67 26.03
CA GLU A 7 -26.80 -10.30 26.02
C GLU A 7 -26.56 -9.55 27.33
N CYS A 8 -26.82 -10.17 28.48
CA CYS A 8 -26.75 -9.49 29.78
C CYS A 8 -25.66 -10.02 30.73
N GLY A 9 -24.90 -11.04 30.34
CA GLY A 9 -23.78 -11.57 31.13
C GLY A 9 -24.17 -12.37 32.39
N HIS A 10 -25.46 -12.46 32.75
CA HIS A 10 -25.91 -13.29 33.88
C HIS A 10 -25.54 -14.76 33.66
N GLN A 11 -25.05 -15.39 34.73
CA GLN A 11 -24.59 -16.78 34.72
C GLN A 11 -25.59 -17.67 35.44
N TYR A 12 -25.91 -18.80 34.83
CA TYR A 12 -26.85 -19.78 35.34
C TYR A 12 -26.15 -21.12 35.50
N ASP A 13 -26.41 -21.83 36.60
CA ASP A 13 -26.03 -23.23 36.71
C ASP A 13 -27.09 -24.08 36.02
N ALA A 14 -26.71 -24.63 34.87
CA ALA A 14 -27.52 -25.54 34.07
C ALA A 14 -27.07 -26.99 34.21
N GLY A 15 -26.40 -27.35 35.31
CA GLY A 15 -25.90 -28.70 35.56
C GLY A 15 -26.97 -29.79 35.50
N ASP A 16 -28.17 -29.48 35.99
CA ASP A 16 -29.29 -30.44 36.07
C ASP A 16 -30.23 -30.39 34.85
N LEU A 17 -29.98 -29.48 33.90
CA LEU A 17 -30.82 -29.36 32.71
C LEU A 17 -30.33 -30.29 31.60
N PRO A 18 -31.25 -30.99 30.89
CA PRO A 18 -30.86 -31.84 29.77
C PRO A 18 -30.14 -31.04 28.66
N VAL A 19 -29.09 -31.63 28.08
CA VAL A 19 -28.39 -31.06 26.92
C VAL A 19 -29.39 -30.77 25.80
N GLY A 20 -29.27 -29.59 25.18
CA GLY A 20 -30.15 -29.13 24.11
C GLY A 20 -31.47 -28.50 24.57
N SER A 21 -31.83 -28.62 25.86
CA SER A 21 -32.99 -27.92 26.43
C SER A 21 -32.80 -26.40 26.41
N LYS A 22 -33.91 -25.66 26.45
CA LYS A 22 -33.92 -24.19 26.50
C LYS A 22 -34.43 -23.71 27.85
N PHE A 23 -33.87 -22.62 28.34
CA PHE A 23 -34.35 -21.92 29.54
C PHE A 23 -34.33 -20.41 29.30
N LEU A 24 -35.16 -19.69 30.04
CA LEU A 24 -35.31 -18.25 29.90
C LEU A 24 -34.28 -17.52 30.79
N CYS A 25 -33.50 -16.64 30.20
CA CYS A 25 -32.68 -15.68 30.93
C CYS A 25 -33.57 -14.56 31.50
N HIS A 26 -33.13 -13.93 32.58
CA HIS A 26 -33.83 -12.80 33.20
C HIS A 26 -34.05 -11.63 32.23
N CYS A 27 -33.16 -11.43 31.25
CA CYS A 27 -33.32 -10.40 30.22
C CYS A 27 -34.30 -10.79 29.09
N GLY A 28 -34.99 -11.91 29.21
CA GLY A 28 -36.05 -12.34 28.28
C GLY A 28 -35.59 -13.17 27.08
N ILE A 29 -34.29 -13.42 26.93
CA ILE A 29 -33.79 -14.29 25.84
C ILE A 29 -33.77 -15.76 26.27
N TYR A 30 -33.96 -16.67 25.30
CA TYR A 30 -33.80 -18.09 25.52
C TYR A 30 -32.36 -18.53 25.32
N LEU A 31 -31.81 -19.17 26.34
CA LEU A 31 -30.51 -19.84 26.28
C LEU A 31 -30.71 -21.33 26.07
N ARG A 32 -29.74 -21.97 25.40
CA ARG A 32 -29.74 -23.42 25.15
C ARG A 32 -28.61 -24.07 25.93
N VAL A 33 -28.90 -25.19 26.58
CA VAL A 33 -27.88 -26.03 27.23
C VAL A 33 -26.97 -26.63 26.16
N PRO A 34 -25.68 -26.26 26.08
CA PRO A 34 -24.80 -26.75 25.03
C PRO A 34 -24.42 -28.21 25.26
N THR A 35 -24.09 -28.91 24.18
CA THR A 35 -23.42 -30.21 24.28
C THR A 35 -21.96 -29.97 24.66
N VAL A 36 -21.57 -30.38 25.86
CA VAL A 36 -20.16 -30.40 26.25
C VAL A 36 -19.51 -31.60 25.57
N ARG A 37 -18.68 -31.35 24.56
CA ARG A 37 -17.83 -32.41 24.02
C ARG A 37 -16.74 -32.71 25.05
N ALA A 38 -16.70 -33.94 25.53
CA ALA A 38 -15.53 -34.44 26.24
C ALA A 38 -14.31 -34.19 25.34
N ARG A 39 -13.31 -33.48 25.88
CA ARG A 39 -11.99 -33.43 25.25
C ARG A 39 -11.22 -34.60 25.82
N GLU A 40 -10.71 -35.48 24.96
CA GLU A 40 -9.74 -36.48 25.40
C GLU A 40 -8.57 -35.76 26.07
N ALA A 41 -8.18 -36.23 27.26
CA ALA A 41 -6.96 -35.76 27.89
C ALA A 41 -5.81 -36.05 26.92
N ILE A 42 -5.08 -35.02 26.51
CA ILE A 42 -3.93 -35.19 25.63
C ILE A 42 -2.86 -35.92 26.44
N ILE A 43 -2.68 -37.21 26.15
CA ILE A 43 -1.63 -38.02 26.77
C ILE A 43 -0.29 -37.61 26.15
N ALA A 44 0.66 -37.24 27.00
CA ALA A 44 2.02 -36.97 26.57
C ALA A 44 2.74 -38.28 26.23
N HIS A 45 3.37 -38.29 25.05
CA HIS A 45 4.19 -39.40 24.58
C HIS A 45 5.63 -38.92 24.40
N CYS A 46 6.58 -39.80 24.70
CA CYS A 46 7.99 -39.55 24.45
C CYS A 46 8.28 -39.49 22.94
N SER A 47 8.81 -38.37 22.44
CA SER A 47 9.18 -38.23 21.02
C SER A 47 10.31 -39.17 20.58
N SER A 48 11.07 -39.74 21.52
CA SER A 48 12.15 -40.68 21.21
C SER A 48 11.69 -42.13 21.07
N CYS A 49 10.66 -42.58 21.82
CA CYS A 49 10.27 -44.00 21.86
C CYS A 49 8.76 -44.28 21.84
N GLY A 50 7.91 -43.25 21.93
CA GLY A 50 6.45 -43.37 21.96
C GLY A 50 5.85 -43.78 23.33
N GLY A 51 6.68 -44.08 24.32
CA GLY A 51 6.25 -44.44 25.67
C GLY A 51 5.43 -43.34 26.35
N HIS A 52 4.51 -43.74 27.24
CA HIS A 52 3.71 -42.81 28.04
C HIS A 52 4.60 -41.99 28.98
N LEU A 53 4.36 -40.69 29.06
CA LEU A 53 5.02 -39.80 30.00
C LEU A 53 4.07 -39.43 31.14
N GLU A 54 4.54 -39.61 32.37
CA GLU A 54 3.85 -39.09 33.56
C GLU A 54 3.87 -37.55 33.57
N ASN A 55 2.89 -36.95 34.24
CA ASN A 55 2.85 -35.51 34.46
C ASN A 55 4.18 -35.06 35.11
N ASP A 56 4.81 -34.07 34.50
CA ASP A 56 6.07 -33.47 34.94
C ASP A 56 7.36 -34.32 34.90
N ALA A 57 7.34 -35.51 34.29
CA ALA A 57 8.52 -36.38 34.14
C ALA A 57 9.67 -35.70 33.38
N LYS A 58 10.85 -35.54 34.01
CA LYS A 58 12.05 -34.93 33.37
C LYS A 58 12.76 -35.86 32.40
N SER A 59 12.56 -37.16 32.55
CA SER A 59 13.08 -38.22 31.68
C SER A 59 12.01 -39.29 31.46
N CYS A 60 12.04 -39.94 30.30
CA CYS A 60 11.13 -41.04 29.98
C CYS A 60 11.43 -42.26 30.84
N GLY A 61 10.46 -42.74 31.62
CA GLY A 61 10.62 -43.95 32.45
C GLY A 61 10.84 -45.25 31.66
N PHE A 62 10.58 -45.25 30.34
CA PHE A 62 10.77 -46.41 29.47
C PHE A 62 12.15 -46.47 28.81
N CYS A 63 12.59 -45.39 28.14
CA CYS A 63 13.85 -45.38 27.39
C CYS A 63 14.94 -44.47 27.96
N GLY A 64 14.67 -43.70 29.02
CA GLY A 64 15.64 -42.83 29.67
C GLY A 64 15.98 -41.52 28.94
N SER A 65 15.38 -41.26 27.77
CA SER A 65 15.56 -39.97 27.08
C SER A 65 15.03 -38.79 27.89
N GLU A 66 15.63 -37.61 27.73
CA GLU A 66 15.15 -36.37 28.32
C GLU A 66 13.80 -35.96 27.68
N VAL A 67 12.88 -35.50 28.51
CA VAL A 67 11.54 -35.05 28.05
C VAL A 67 11.61 -33.58 27.68
N ALA A 68 11.51 -33.28 26.39
CA ALA A 68 11.53 -31.92 25.87
C ALA A 68 10.18 -31.21 26.06
N ALA A 69 10.16 -29.88 25.97
CA ALA A 69 8.93 -29.09 26.06
C ALA A 69 7.87 -29.48 25.02
N VAL A 70 8.30 -30.02 23.87
CA VAL A 70 7.42 -30.55 22.81
C VAL A 70 6.67 -31.81 23.24
N ASP A 71 7.28 -32.66 24.08
CA ASP A 71 6.66 -33.87 24.62
C ASP A 71 5.54 -33.57 25.61
N ARG A 72 5.64 -32.42 26.30
CA ARG A 72 4.71 -31.97 27.34
C ARG A 72 3.57 -31.09 26.83
N ASN A 73 3.40 -31.01 25.50
CA ASN A 73 2.39 -30.16 24.88
C ASN A 73 2.45 -28.68 25.35
N LEU A 74 3.64 -28.19 25.69
CA LEU A 74 3.85 -26.82 26.14
C LEU A 74 3.88 -25.88 24.93
N GLY A 75 3.11 -24.80 25.03
CA GLY A 75 3.03 -23.71 24.07
C GLY A 75 4.03 -22.58 24.38
N PRO A 76 3.90 -21.42 23.72
CA PRO A 76 4.79 -20.29 23.95
C PRO A 76 4.70 -19.71 25.38
N ILE A 77 5.66 -18.85 25.74
CA ILE A 77 5.58 -18.05 26.98
C ILE A 77 4.60 -16.91 26.70
N CYS A 78 3.74 -16.61 27.68
CA CYS A 78 2.90 -15.43 27.64
C CYS A 78 3.78 -14.17 27.64
N PRO A 79 3.66 -13.25 26.66
CA PRO A 79 4.49 -12.05 26.62
C PRO A 79 4.12 -11.01 27.70
N HIS A 80 2.96 -11.15 28.34
CA HIS A 80 2.48 -10.22 29.37
C HIS A 80 2.95 -10.61 30.78
N CYS A 81 2.73 -11.86 31.19
CA CYS A 81 3.05 -12.32 32.55
C CYS A 81 4.16 -13.37 32.61
N TYR A 82 4.73 -13.75 31.47
CA TYR A 82 5.82 -14.72 31.34
C TYR A 82 5.50 -16.17 31.75
N SER A 83 4.24 -16.47 32.09
CA SER A 83 3.82 -17.86 32.34
C SER A 83 3.96 -18.73 31.10
N ARG A 84 4.42 -19.98 31.28
CA ARG A 84 4.36 -21.01 30.25
C ARG A 84 2.89 -21.34 29.96
N MET A 85 2.54 -21.43 28.68
CA MET A 85 1.18 -21.74 28.24
C MET A 85 1.10 -23.15 27.66
N LEU A 86 -0.11 -23.67 27.50
CA LEU A 86 -0.35 -24.91 26.74
C LEU A 86 -0.31 -24.61 25.24
N LYS A 87 0.09 -25.60 24.44
CA LYS A 87 0.11 -25.50 22.99
C LYS A 87 -1.32 -25.24 22.48
N GLY A 88 -1.48 -24.23 21.62
CA GLY A 88 -2.77 -23.85 21.06
C GLY A 88 -3.69 -23.04 21.98
N ALA A 89 -3.22 -22.60 23.15
CA ALA A 89 -4.01 -21.74 24.03
C ALA A 89 -4.27 -20.36 23.39
N SER A 90 -5.53 -19.98 23.25
CA SER A 90 -5.94 -18.64 22.77
C SER A 90 -5.89 -17.57 23.87
N PHE A 91 -5.78 -17.97 25.14
CA PHE A 91 -5.69 -17.10 26.30
C PHE A 91 -4.69 -17.66 27.31
N CYS A 92 -3.98 -16.80 28.04
CA CYS A 92 -3.12 -17.21 29.14
C CYS A 92 -3.97 -17.69 30.33
N SER A 93 -3.71 -18.90 30.82
CA SER A 93 -4.39 -19.45 32.01
C SER A 93 -4.02 -18.76 33.32
N SER A 94 -2.90 -18.02 33.35
CA SER A 94 -2.44 -17.30 34.54
C SER A 94 -3.01 -15.88 34.63
N CYS A 95 -2.94 -15.09 33.56
CA CYS A 95 -3.36 -13.68 33.61
C CYS A 95 -4.54 -13.33 32.69
N GLY A 96 -5.07 -14.28 31.93
CA GLY A 96 -6.24 -14.07 31.06
C GLY A 96 -5.99 -13.29 29.76
N VAL A 97 -4.75 -12.84 29.49
CA VAL A 97 -4.46 -12.10 28.26
C VAL A 97 -4.70 -12.98 27.03
N ALA A 98 -5.36 -12.43 26.02
CA ALA A 98 -5.54 -13.10 24.74
C ALA A 98 -4.19 -13.23 24.01
N ILE A 99 -3.90 -14.42 23.49
CA ILE A 99 -2.69 -14.69 22.73
C ILE A 99 -3.05 -14.70 21.26
N ARG A 100 -2.62 -13.65 20.57
CA ARG A 100 -2.82 -13.50 19.13
C ARG A 100 -1.45 -13.25 18.51
N ALA A 101 -1.06 -14.13 17.59
CA ALA A 101 0.07 -13.85 16.72
C ALA A 101 -0.42 -12.87 15.65
N GLU A 102 0.01 -11.63 15.74
CA GLU A 102 -0.21 -10.66 14.68
C GLU A 102 0.88 -10.81 13.62
N THR A 103 0.49 -10.75 12.35
CA THR A 103 1.45 -10.78 11.25
C THR A 103 2.23 -9.48 11.27
N LEU A 104 3.57 -9.56 11.20
CA LEU A 104 4.39 -8.38 10.99
C LEU A 104 3.97 -7.71 9.67
N HIS A 105 3.56 -6.44 9.73
CA HIS A 105 3.16 -5.64 8.57
C HIS A 105 4.38 -5.13 7.75
N SER A 106 5.57 -5.64 8.08
CA SER A 106 6.82 -5.33 7.42
C SER A 106 7.75 -6.55 7.33
N GLY A 107 8.54 -6.62 6.26
CA GLY A 107 9.61 -7.60 6.07
C GLY A 107 10.77 -7.01 5.28
N ALA A 108 11.96 -7.59 5.34
CA ALA A 108 13.10 -7.09 4.56
C ALA A 108 12.83 -7.20 3.05
N THR A 109 13.34 -6.26 2.26
CA THR A 109 13.45 -6.39 0.80
C THR A 109 14.88 -6.75 0.40
N GLU A 110 15.06 -7.18 -0.84
CA GLU A 110 16.38 -7.34 -1.46
C GLU A 110 16.92 -6.01 -2.04
N LEU A 111 16.21 -4.89 -1.81
CA LEU A 111 16.55 -3.58 -2.37
C LEU A 111 17.28 -2.74 -1.32
N ASP A 112 18.37 -2.10 -1.75
CA ASP A 112 19.09 -1.13 -0.94
C ASP A 112 18.61 0.29 -1.24
N CYS A 113 18.60 1.12 -0.20
CA CYS A 113 18.32 2.54 -0.30
C CYS A 113 19.39 3.23 -1.19
N PRO A 114 19.01 3.96 -2.23
CA PRO A 114 19.97 4.60 -3.13
C PRO A 114 20.67 5.82 -2.51
N ARG A 115 20.14 6.35 -1.40
CA ARG A 115 20.74 7.42 -0.60
C ARG A 115 21.67 6.87 0.49
N CYS A 116 21.16 5.95 1.31
CA CYS A 116 21.83 5.46 2.53
C CYS A 116 22.64 4.18 2.33
N ARG A 117 22.41 3.44 1.23
CA ARG A 117 22.99 2.11 0.97
C ARG A 117 22.62 1.06 2.04
N THR A 118 21.49 1.25 2.73
CA THR A 118 20.97 0.30 3.73
C THR A 118 19.80 -0.51 3.18
N PRO A 119 19.60 -1.75 3.63
CA PRO A 119 18.47 -2.58 3.18
C PRO A 119 17.13 -1.92 3.51
N MET A 120 16.24 -1.85 2.52
CA MET A 120 14.90 -1.30 2.70
C MET A 120 13.92 -2.33 3.22
N MET A 121 12.88 -1.86 3.92
CA MET A 121 11.80 -2.69 4.43
C MET A 121 10.56 -2.59 3.55
N LYS A 122 9.96 -3.75 3.27
CA LYS A 122 8.67 -3.87 2.61
C LYS A 122 7.60 -3.40 3.57
N ARG A 123 6.82 -2.40 3.18
CA ARG A 123 5.63 -1.94 3.87
C ARG A 123 4.41 -2.42 3.11
N ARG A 124 3.45 -3.00 3.82
CA ARG A 124 2.14 -3.37 3.24
C ARG A 124 1.10 -2.32 3.61
N VAL A 125 0.35 -1.88 2.62
CA VAL A 125 -0.83 -1.02 2.75
C VAL A 125 -2.01 -1.68 2.04
N HIS A 126 -3.22 -1.17 2.23
CA HIS A 126 -4.42 -1.73 1.60
C HIS A 126 -4.28 -1.91 0.07
N HIS A 127 -3.64 -0.95 -0.58
CA HIS A 127 -3.52 -0.88 -2.04
C HIS A 127 -2.32 -1.65 -2.61
N GLY A 128 -1.47 -2.24 -1.78
CA GLY A 128 -0.27 -2.93 -2.25
C GLY A 128 0.89 -2.91 -1.27
N SER A 129 2.10 -2.94 -1.79
CA SER A 129 3.31 -2.89 -0.96
C SER A 129 4.42 -2.10 -1.63
N PHE A 130 5.23 -1.44 -0.83
CA PHE A 130 6.35 -0.62 -1.28
C PHE A 130 7.57 -0.84 -0.39
N ALA A 131 8.74 -0.33 -0.80
CA ALA A 131 9.95 -0.39 0.02
C ALA A 131 10.23 0.98 0.66
N GLU A 132 10.57 0.98 1.94
CA GLU A 132 10.85 2.17 2.74
C GLU A 132 12.23 2.03 3.39
N CYS A 133 13.04 3.08 3.32
CA CYS A 133 14.30 3.17 4.05
C CYS A 133 14.03 3.69 5.47
N PHE A 134 14.44 2.93 6.48
CA PHE A 134 14.23 3.32 7.89
C PHE A 134 15.16 4.43 8.37
N ASP A 135 16.28 4.67 7.66
CA ASP A 135 17.27 5.67 8.06
C ASP A 135 16.93 7.06 7.54
N CYS A 136 16.53 7.19 6.27
CA CYS A 136 16.21 8.48 5.65
C CYS A 136 14.73 8.70 5.37
N GLY A 137 13.86 7.69 5.54
CA GLY A 137 12.44 7.80 5.21
C GLY A 137 12.13 7.81 3.71
N GLY A 138 13.10 7.52 2.85
CA GLY A 138 12.89 7.45 1.40
C GLY A 138 12.08 6.23 0.98
N ILE A 139 11.29 6.39 -0.08
CA ILE A 139 10.30 5.41 -0.54
C ILE A 139 10.58 5.01 -1.99
N TRP A 140 10.52 3.70 -2.25
CA TRP A 140 10.53 3.12 -3.59
C TRP A 140 9.16 2.52 -3.94
N LEU A 141 8.54 3.04 -5.01
CA LEU A 141 7.28 2.55 -5.57
C LEU A 141 7.48 2.01 -6.98
N GLY A 142 6.91 0.85 -7.28
CA GLY A 142 6.83 0.36 -8.66
C GLY A 142 5.92 1.23 -9.53
N ASP A 143 6.14 1.22 -10.85
CA ASP A 143 5.46 2.09 -11.81
C ASP A 143 3.92 2.01 -11.67
N GLU A 144 3.36 0.81 -11.79
CA GLU A 144 1.91 0.58 -11.72
C GLU A 144 1.31 1.02 -10.37
N PHE A 145 2.06 0.84 -9.28
CA PHE A 145 1.57 1.15 -7.94
C PHE A 145 1.50 2.66 -7.71
N PHE A 146 2.54 3.40 -8.12
CA PHE A 146 2.52 4.86 -8.03
C PHE A 146 1.43 5.47 -8.92
N GLU A 147 1.32 5.00 -10.17
CA GLU A 147 0.29 5.48 -11.10
C GLU A 147 -1.13 5.23 -10.57
N GLY A 148 -1.38 4.05 -9.99
CA GLY A 148 -2.66 3.72 -9.36
C GLY A 148 -3.02 4.68 -8.22
N ILE A 149 -2.07 4.98 -7.32
CA ILE A 149 -2.30 5.90 -6.19
C ILE A 149 -2.64 7.32 -6.70
N VAL A 150 -1.91 7.81 -7.71
CA VAL A 150 -2.15 9.14 -8.29
C VAL A 150 -3.53 9.21 -8.95
N GLN A 151 -3.91 8.20 -9.73
CA GLN A 151 -5.20 8.17 -10.42
C GLN A 151 -6.38 8.10 -9.44
N GLU A 152 -6.27 7.27 -8.40
CA GLU A 152 -7.29 7.18 -7.35
C GLU A 152 -7.46 8.54 -6.66
N ARG A 153 -6.34 9.17 -6.28
CA ARG A 153 -6.37 10.47 -5.60
C ARG A 153 -6.91 11.60 -6.48
N ASP A 154 -6.63 11.59 -7.78
CA ASP A 154 -7.15 12.57 -8.74
C ASP A 154 -8.68 12.44 -8.87
N ARG A 155 -9.20 11.21 -8.95
CA ARG A 155 -10.65 10.96 -8.99
C ARG A 155 -11.35 11.45 -7.72
N GLU A 156 -10.75 11.22 -6.56
CA GLU A 156 -11.26 11.72 -5.28
C GLU A 156 -11.25 13.26 -5.22
N ALA A 157 -10.20 13.89 -5.74
CA ALA A 157 -10.08 15.36 -5.78
C ALA A 157 -11.19 15.99 -6.63
N VAL A 158 -11.51 15.39 -7.78
CA VAL A 158 -12.64 15.82 -8.64
C VAL A 158 -13.98 15.69 -7.90
N GLY A 159 -14.17 14.62 -7.12
CA GLY A 159 -15.36 14.43 -6.28
C GLY A 159 -15.46 15.44 -5.13
N ALA A 160 -14.33 15.78 -4.51
CA ALA A 160 -14.24 16.75 -3.42
C ALA A 160 -14.35 18.21 -3.89
N ALA A 161 -13.98 18.53 -5.14
CA ALA A 161 -14.13 19.87 -5.71
C ALA A 161 -15.61 20.33 -5.82
N ILE A 162 -16.57 19.40 -5.73
CA ILE A 162 -18.01 19.69 -5.61
C ILE A 162 -18.37 20.16 -4.18
N VAL A 163 -17.52 19.88 -3.18
CA VAL A 163 -17.77 20.16 -1.76
C VAL A 163 -16.52 20.80 -1.12
N ALA A 164 -16.44 22.12 -1.26
CA ALA A 164 -15.61 23.04 -0.48
C ALA A 164 -14.09 23.10 -0.75
N GLN A 165 -13.65 24.34 -0.99
CA GLN A 165 -12.27 24.80 -0.98
C GLN A 165 -11.73 24.79 0.45
N SER A 166 -10.56 24.19 0.67
CA SER A 166 -9.72 24.50 1.83
C SER A 166 -8.27 24.44 1.40
N LYS A 167 -7.62 25.61 1.41
CA LYS A 167 -6.20 25.76 1.16
C LYS A 167 -5.45 25.40 2.44
N HIS A 168 -4.64 24.35 2.40
CA HIS A 168 -3.57 24.18 3.37
C HIS A 168 -2.26 24.58 2.68
N ASP A 169 -1.72 25.72 3.10
CA ASP A 169 -0.34 26.11 2.81
C ASP A 169 0.59 25.25 3.68
N LEU A 170 1.16 24.20 3.08
CA LEU A 170 2.33 23.52 3.62
C LEU A 170 3.57 24.08 2.94
N SER A 171 3.90 25.35 3.25
CA SER A 171 5.21 25.90 2.94
C SER A 171 6.16 25.54 4.09
N GLY A 172 6.69 24.33 4.06
CA GLY A 172 7.92 24.01 4.78
C GLY A 172 9.08 24.66 4.04
N SER A 173 9.92 25.44 4.73
CA SER A 173 11.16 25.96 4.15
C SER A 173 12.02 24.79 3.68
N LEU A 174 12.25 24.74 2.37
CA LEU A 174 13.16 23.79 1.74
C LEU A 174 14.58 24.04 2.31
N PRO A 175 15.26 23.01 2.83
CA PRO A 175 16.70 23.08 3.09
C PRO A 175 17.41 23.49 1.80
N GLU A 176 18.43 24.37 1.90
CA GLU A 176 19.31 24.69 0.78
C GLU A 176 19.76 23.39 0.09
N ILE A 177 19.45 23.25 -1.20
CA ILE A 177 19.82 22.06 -1.97
C ILE A 177 21.33 22.10 -2.19
N ASP A 178 22.03 21.49 -1.24
CA ASP A 178 23.37 20.98 -1.39
C ASP A 178 23.41 20.07 -2.63
N GLN A 179 24.43 20.23 -3.47
CA GLN A 179 24.67 19.63 -4.79
C GLN A 179 23.64 18.61 -5.32
N VAL A 180 23.08 18.85 -6.52
CA VAL A 180 22.19 17.90 -7.22
C VAL A 180 22.88 16.53 -7.37
N ARG A 181 22.48 15.56 -6.54
CA ARG A 181 22.98 14.18 -6.57
C ARG A 181 21.93 13.26 -7.17
N TYR A 182 22.18 12.84 -8.42
CA TYR A 182 21.44 11.77 -9.06
C TYR A 182 21.55 10.47 -8.26
N VAL A 183 20.45 9.75 -8.14
CA VAL A 183 20.35 8.49 -7.41
C VAL A 183 20.32 7.30 -8.36
N PRO A 184 21.02 6.20 -8.05
CA PRO A 184 20.91 4.95 -8.81
C PRO A 184 19.57 4.27 -8.54
N CYS A 185 19.03 3.55 -9.52
CA CYS A 185 17.85 2.73 -9.35
C CYS A 185 18.13 1.55 -8.40
N PRO A 186 17.31 1.31 -7.37
CA PRO A 186 17.47 0.15 -6.49
C PRO A 186 17.40 -1.21 -7.21
N VAL A 187 16.78 -1.26 -8.40
CA VAL A 187 16.61 -2.47 -9.20
C VAL A 187 17.75 -2.69 -10.18
N CYS A 188 18.05 -1.72 -11.06
CA CYS A 188 19.05 -1.89 -12.12
C CYS A 188 20.36 -1.11 -11.92
N GLN A 189 20.46 -0.31 -10.86
CA GLN A 189 21.61 0.53 -10.52
C GLN A 189 21.98 1.62 -11.53
N GLN A 190 21.21 1.79 -12.61
CA GLN A 190 21.36 2.92 -13.53
C GLN A 190 20.90 4.22 -12.87
N LEU A 191 21.54 5.35 -13.21
CA LEU A 191 21.13 6.65 -12.71
C LEU A 191 19.70 6.96 -13.16
N MET A 192 18.86 7.35 -12.20
CA MET A 192 17.46 7.67 -12.44
C MET A 192 17.30 9.05 -13.06
N ASN A 193 16.23 9.20 -13.83
CA ASN A 193 15.88 10.48 -14.44
C ASN A 193 15.18 11.36 -13.40
N ARG A 194 15.51 12.65 -13.40
CA ARG A 194 14.94 13.62 -12.47
C ARG A 194 13.91 14.50 -13.19
N LYS A 195 12.69 14.63 -12.67
CA LYS A 195 11.67 15.54 -13.24
C LYS A 195 10.82 16.20 -12.15
N ASN A 196 10.37 17.43 -12.41
CA ASN A 196 9.34 18.06 -11.58
C ASN A 196 7.99 17.36 -11.85
N PHE A 197 7.37 16.81 -10.83
CA PHE A 197 6.08 16.15 -10.97
C PHE A 197 5.03 17.14 -11.50
N ALA A 198 4.31 16.74 -12.55
CA ALA A 198 3.33 17.58 -13.25
C ALA A 198 3.85 18.98 -13.64
N GLU A 199 5.17 19.17 -13.81
CA GLU A 199 5.87 20.42 -14.19
C GLU A 199 5.71 21.62 -13.23
N ILE A 200 4.64 21.69 -12.45
CA ILE A 200 4.26 22.84 -11.62
C ILE A 200 4.16 22.50 -10.14
N SER A 201 4.33 21.24 -9.74
CA SER A 201 4.21 20.85 -8.32
C SER A 201 5.35 21.40 -7.47
N GLY A 202 6.54 21.54 -8.05
CA GLY A 202 7.75 21.90 -7.32
C GLY A 202 8.42 20.70 -6.64
N VAL A 203 7.79 19.52 -6.67
CA VAL A 203 8.32 18.27 -6.12
C VAL A 203 9.13 17.58 -7.20
N ILE A 204 10.39 17.24 -6.89
CA ILE A 204 11.30 16.67 -7.86
C ILE A 204 11.44 15.17 -7.61
N ILE A 205 10.97 14.35 -8.55
CA ILE A 205 11.01 12.90 -8.45
C ILE A 205 12.14 12.31 -9.27
N ASP A 206 12.72 11.22 -8.75
CA ASP A 206 13.69 10.39 -9.45
C ASP A 206 13.00 9.11 -9.95
N TRP A 207 13.08 8.80 -11.24
CA TRP A 207 12.35 7.67 -11.84
C TRP A 207 13.21 6.83 -12.77
N CYS A 208 13.00 5.51 -12.72
CA CYS A 208 13.60 4.54 -13.61
C CYS A 208 12.50 3.85 -14.43
N LYS A 209 12.59 4.02 -15.74
CA LYS A 209 11.60 3.48 -16.67
C LYS A 209 11.52 1.96 -16.59
N GLY A 210 10.33 1.43 -16.31
CA GLY A 210 10.06 0.00 -16.23
C GLY A 210 10.40 -0.62 -14.88
N HIS A 211 10.84 0.19 -13.90
CA HIS A 211 11.13 -0.30 -12.55
C HIS A 211 10.37 0.46 -11.48
N GLY A 212 10.32 1.79 -11.54
CA GLY A 212 9.65 2.57 -10.50
C GLY A 212 10.18 3.97 -10.27
N TYR A 213 9.71 4.52 -9.15
CA TYR A 213 9.92 5.88 -8.69
C TYR A 213 10.54 5.86 -7.29
N TRP A 214 11.54 6.72 -7.11
CA TRP A 214 12.13 7.05 -5.83
C TRP A 214 11.59 8.41 -5.36
N PHE A 215 11.24 8.45 -4.07
CA PHE A 215 10.82 9.64 -3.36
C PHE A 215 11.75 9.80 -2.16
N ASP A 216 12.40 10.96 -2.05
CA ASP A 216 13.02 11.35 -0.80
C ASP A 216 11.94 11.62 0.27
N ALA A 217 12.36 11.79 1.52
CA ALA A 217 11.43 12.00 2.64
C ALA A 217 10.42 13.11 2.32
N PHE A 218 9.14 12.82 2.57
CA PHE A 218 8.00 13.73 2.38
C PHE A 218 7.63 14.08 0.93
N GLU A 219 8.36 13.62 -0.10
CA GLU A 219 8.05 13.97 -1.49
C GLU A 219 6.76 13.31 -1.98
N LEU A 220 6.51 12.06 -1.59
CA LEU A 220 5.28 11.35 -1.96
C LEU A 220 4.05 12.06 -1.38
N GLU A 221 4.11 12.46 -0.12
CA GLU A 221 3.04 13.16 0.59
C GLU A 221 2.75 14.52 -0.05
N GLN A 222 3.80 15.25 -0.45
CA GLN A 222 3.66 16.52 -1.17
C GLN A 222 2.98 16.31 -2.54
N ILE A 223 3.31 15.23 -3.25
CA ILE A 223 2.65 14.87 -4.51
C ILE A 223 1.18 14.56 -4.29
N LEU A 224 0.85 13.74 -3.28
CA LEU A 224 -0.54 13.39 -2.99
C LEU A 224 -1.35 14.63 -2.58
N ALA A 225 -0.77 15.53 -1.78
CA ALA A 225 -1.39 16.81 -1.44
C ALA A 225 -1.60 17.70 -2.67
N PHE A 226 -0.61 17.77 -3.57
CA PHE A 226 -0.73 18.50 -4.84
C PHE A 226 -1.88 17.94 -5.69
N VAL A 227 -1.97 16.61 -5.83
CA VAL A 227 -3.05 15.94 -6.57
C VAL A 227 -4.41 16.22 -5.92
N SER A 228 -4.55 16.01 -4.61
CA SER A 228 -5.76 16.31 -3.84
C SER A 228 -6.26 17.73 -4.00
N SER A 229 -5.36 18.69 -4.18
CA SER A 229 -5.70 20.09 -4.39
C SER A 229 -6.17 20.42 -5.82
N GLY A 230 -6.30 19.43 -6.71
CA GLY A 230 -6.60 19.64 -8.14
C GLY A 230 -5.38 20.12 -8.95
N GLY A 231 -4.16 19.78 -8.50
CA GLY A 231 -2.92 20.22 -9.14
C GLY A 231 -2.75 19.69 -10.57
N LEU A 232 -3.25 18.49 -10.86
CA LEU A 232 -3.15 17.89 -12.20
C LEU A 232 -3.98 18.65 -13.24
N ASP A 233 -5.18 19.10 -12.89
CA ASP A 233 -5.99 19.95 -13.78
C ASP A 233 -5.31 21.29 -14.04
N ARG A 234 -4.77 21.95 -13.00
CA ARG A 234 -3.98 23.19 -13.16
C ARG A 234 -2.78 22.99 -14.08
N SER A 235 -2.10 21.86 -13.95
CA SER A 235 -0.99 21.47 -14.84
C SER A 235 -1.47 21.36 -16.28
N ARG A 236 -2.55 20.61 -16.52
CA ARG A 236 -3.14 20.41 -17.86
C ARG A 236 -3.54 21.73 -18.51
N THR A 237 -4.22 22.62 -17.79
CA THR A 237 -4.59 23.96 -18.28
C THR A 237 -3.36 24.77 -18.67
N ARG A 238 -2.32 24.77 -17.83
CA ARG A 238 -1.09 25.52 -18.11
C ARG A 238 -0.35 24.97 -19.34
N GLN A 239 -0.31 23.66 -19.51
CA GLN A 239 0.30 23.02 -20.68
C GLN A 239 -0.43 23.39 -21.97
N LEU A 240 -1.76 23.38 -21.98
CA LEU A 240 -2.57 23.82 -23.12
C LEU A 240 -2.33 25.29 -23.48
N ASP A 241 -2.29 26.16 -22.48
CA ASP A 241 -1.99 27.59 -22.69
C ASP A 241 -0.57 27.80 -23.24
N GLN A 242 0.42 27.05 -22.75
CA GLN A 242 1.78 27.10 -23.27
C GLN A 242 1.86 26.60 -24.72
N ALA A 243 1.17 25.50 -25.03
CA ALA A 243 1.10 24.95 -26.39
C ALA A 243 0.46 25.96 -27.36
N ARG A 244 -0.66 26.59 -26.97
CA ARG A 244 -1.32 27.64 -27.76
C ARG A 244 -0.37 28.81 -28.03
N ARG A 245 0.29 29.33 -27.00
CA ARG A 245 1.26 30.44 -27.14
C ARG A 245 2.44 30.08 -28.05
N ARG A 246 2.94 28.84 -27.97
CA ARG A 246 4.01 28.35 -28.85
C ARG A 246 3.55 28.26 -30.31
N ALA A 247 2.34 27.76 -30.57
CA ALA A 247 1.77 27.67 -31.90
C ALA A 247 1.55 29.07 -32.53
N GLU A 248 1.00 30.02 -31.76
CA GLU A 248 0.83 31.41 -32.19
C GLU A 248 2.17 32.08 -32.53
N ALA A 249 3.19 31.87 -31.70
CA ALA A 249 4.53 32.42 -31.93
C ALA A 249 5.19 31.79 -33.17
N ALA A 250 5.02 30.49 -33.39
CA ALA A 250 5.53 29.79 -34.58
C ALA A 250 4.85 30.30 -35.87
N ALA A 251 3.52 30.48 -35.86
CA ALA A 251 2.76 31.02 -36.98
C ALA A 251 3.20 32.45 -37.34
N LYS A 252 3.41 33.31 -36.33
CA LYS A 252 3.92 34.68 -36.54
C LYS A 252 5.33 34.68 -37.15
N ARG A 253 6.21 33.79 -36.69
CA ARG A 253 7.57 33.64 -37.27
C ARG A 253 7.50 33.20 -38.73
N ALA A 254 6.70 32.18 -39.03
CA ALA A 254 6.51 31.69 -40.40
C ALA A 254 5.96 32.77 -41.34
N ALA A 255 5.01 33.57 -40.89
CA ALA A 255 4.46 34.70 -41.65
C ALA A 255 5.50 35.81 -41.90
N SER A 256 6.39 36.08 -40.93
CA SER A 256 7.46 37.08 -41.08
C SER A 256 8.65 36.62 -41.95
N SER A 257 8.79 35.31 -42.17
CA SER A 257 9.86 34.72 -43.00
C SER A 257 9.39 34.35 -44.41
N ALA A 258 8.14 34.64 -44.78
CA ALA A 258 7.65 34.43 -46.13
C ALA A 258 8.38 35.40 -47.08
N PRO A 259 9.05 34.91 -48.14
CA PRO A 259 9.66 35.79 -49.13
C PRO A 259 8.58 36.60 -49.85
N ASP A 260 8.89 37.86 -50.14
CA ASP A 260 8.03 38.76 -50.92
C ASP A 260 7.87 38.20 -52.34
N MET A 261 6.77 37.50 -52.60
CA MET A 261 6.42 36.95 -53.91
C MET A 261 5.63 37.98 -54.72
N SER A 262 6.22 39.16 -54.96
CA SER A 262 5.79 40.04 -56.04
C SER A 262 6.34 39.51 -57.38
N GLY A 263 5.82 38.37 -57.83
CA GLY A 263 6.22 37.72 -59.07
C GLY A 263 5.12 36.81 -59.57
N SER A 264 4.21 37.37 -60.37
CA SER A 264 3.10 36.67 -60.99
C SER A 264 3.60 35.57 -61.93
N VAL A 265 3.41 34.30 -61.57
CA VAL A 265 3.40 33.19 -62.52
C VAL A 265 2.09 32.42 -62.30
N LEU A 266 1.21 32.52 -63.28
CA LEU A 266 -0.01 31.73 -63.39
C LEU A 266 0.40 30.28 -63.70
N ILE A 267 0.08 29.35 -62.81
CA ILE A 267 0.02 27.93 -63.13
C ILE A 267 -1.43 27.49 -62.93
N GLU A 268 -2.08 27.17 -64.05
CA GLU A 268 -3.40 26.54 -64.10
C GLU A 268 -3.32 25.08 -63.63
N GLY A 269 -4.31 24.67 -62.82
CA GLY A 269 -4.62 23.26 -62.59
C GLY A 269 -4.19 22.69 -61.23
N PHE A 270 -4.91 23.05 -60.16
CA PHE A 270 -4.91 22.24 -58.94
C PHE A 270 -6.30 22.29 -58.29
N GLU A 271 -7.06 21.19 -58.37
CA GLU A 271 -8.35 21.04 -57.68
C GLU A 271 -8.13 20.62 -56.21
N PRO A 272 -8.78 21.26 -55.22
CA PRO A 272 -8.62 20.90 -53.83
C PRO A 272 -9.53 19.72 -53.45
N ARG A 273 -8.94 18.60 -53.03
CA ARG A 273 -9.67 17.56 -52.29
C ARG A 273 -10.12 18.12 -50.94
N ARG A 274 -11.43 18.06 -50.68
CA ARG A 274 -12.00 18.29 -49.35
C ARG A 274 -11.91 16.99 -48.56
N ASP A 275 -10.85 16.83 -47.78
CA ASP A 275 -10.82 15.80 -46.75
C ASP A 275 -11.47 16.38 -45.49
N ILE A 276 -12.61 15.78 -45.13
CA ILE A 276 -13.37 16.04 -43.91
C ILE A 276 -12.52 15.54 -42.75
N GLY A 277 -12.07 16.46 -41.87
CA GLY A 277 -11.38 16.11 -40.64
C GLY A 277 -12.27 15.30 -39.69
N PRO A 278 -11.69 14.43 -38.86
CA PRO A 278 -12.48 13.47 -38.09
C PRO A 278 -13.33 14.14 -37.00
N SER A 279 -14.45 13.51 -36.71
CA SER A 279 -15.39 13.92 -35.66
C SER A 279 -14.78 13.78 -34.25
N GLY A 280 -15.24 14.61 -33.30
CA GLY A 280 -14.73 14.74 -31.93
C GLY A 280 -14.74 13.50 -31.04
N ALA A 281 -15.02 12.30 -31.57
CA ALA A 281 -14.83 11.03 -30.88
C ALA A 281 -13.38 10.51 -30.95
N GLU A 282 -12.56 10.95 -31.92
CA GLU A 282 -11.15 10.50 -32.07
C GLU A 282 -10.16 11.22 -31.13
N ILE A 283 -10.61 12.27 -30.43
CA ILE A 283 -9.75 13.04 -29.50
C ILE A 283 -9.62 12.32 -28.14
N LEU A 284 -10.51 11.38 -27.83
CA LEU A 284 -10.52 10.71 -26.52
C LEU A 284 -9.54 9.53 -26.43
N GLU A 285 -9.24 8.83 -27.54
CA GLU A 285 -8.20 7.79 -27.56
C GLU A 285 -6.77 8.38 -27.52
N SER A 286 -6.60 9.62 -28.00
CA SER A 286 -5.29 10.29 -28.03
C SER A 286 -4.75 10.66 -26.64
N VAL A 287 -5.62 10.81 -25.63
CA VAL A 287 -5.18 11.14 -24.26
C VAL A 287 -4.68 9.90 -23.50
N ILE A 288 -5.24 8.72 -23.80
CA ILE A 288 -4.79 7.45 -23.22
C ILE A 288 -3.47 7.01 -23.85
N GLU A 289 -3.29 7.21 -25.17
CA GLU A 289 -1.99 7.00 -25.82
C GLU A 289 -0.92 8.03 -25.41
N PHE A 290 -1.27 9.25 -25.02
CA PHE A 290 -0.28 10.26 -24.63
C PHE A 290 0.32 10.00 -23.23
N ILE A 291 -0.45 9.40 -22.31
CA ILE A 291 0.09 8.95 -21.02
C ILE A 291 0.98 7.71 -21.21
N GLY A 292 0.64 6.78 -22.13
CA GLY A 292 1.51 5.65 -22.48
C GLY A 292 2.72 6.01 -23.35
N GLY A 293 2.62 7.07 -24.16
CA GLY A 293 3.62 7.49 -25.15
C GLY A 293 4.74 8.37 -24.59
N LEU A 294 4.52 9.07 -23.48
CA LEU A 294 5.55 9.83 -22.77
C LEU A 294 6.64 8.94 -22.12
N PHE A 295 6.47 7.61 -22.19
CA PHE A 295 7.40 6.62 -21.65
C PHE A 295 8.16 5.82 -22.72
N LYS A 296 8.13 6.16 -24.02
CA LYS A 296 9.05 5.58 -25.02
C LYS A 296 9.63 6.65 -25.97
N ARG A 297 10.98 6.71 -25.99
CA ARG A 297 11.91 7.52 -26.80
C ARG A 297 12.17 8.90 -26.18
N ARG A 298 13.38 9.28 -25.78
CA ARG A 298 14.74 8.81 -26.06
C ARG A 298 15.47 8.44 -24.78
#